data_AF-A0A2V7EL73-F1
#
_entry.id   AF-A0A2V7EL73-F1
#
_cell.length_a   1.000
_cell.length_b   1.000
_cell.length_c   1.000
_cell.angle_alpha   90.00
_cell.angle_beta   90.00
_cell.angle_gamma   90.00
#
_symmetry.space_group_name_H-M   'P 1'
#
loop_
_entity.id
_entity.type
_entity.pdbx_description
1 polymer ?
#
loop_
_entity_poly.entity_id
_entity_poly.type
_entity_poly.pdbx_seq_one_letter_code
_entity_poly.pdbx_strand_id
1 'polypeptide(L)'
;MPRGWARATVEGRIPRTVFRVEGKGRPLLLAITEGSRFGIAWVALCVAFAIHVADEALTDFLSVYNPTVRAIRARFPLLPLPTFTFRWWLGGLIAAIAILLSLSPAAGRGERWMRPVAYAFGIVMAANGVAHLVASIYQRKAMPGVYSAPLILAAALYLLAVI
;
A
#
# COMPACT_ATOMS: atom_id res chain seq x y z
N MET A 1 -10.97 -79.06 -47.84
CA MET A 1 -10.38 -78.52 -46.59
C MET A 1 -10.33 -76.99 -46.69
N PRO A 2 -10.83 -76.23 -45.70
CA PRO A 2 -11.07 -74.78 -45.83
C PRO A 2 -9.88 -73.90 -45.39
N ARG A 3 -9.80 -72.71 -46.01
CA ARG A 3 -8.78 -71.66 -45.82
C ARG A 3 -8.97 -70.92 -44.49
N GLY A 4 -7.94 -70.89 -43.65
CA GLY A 4 -7.89 -70.11 -42.43
C GLY A 4 -7.59 -68.63 -42.70
N TRP A 5 -8.47 -67.75 -42.26
CA TRP A 5 -8.30 -66.30 -42.27
C TRP A 5 -7.55 -65.86 -41.01
N ALA A 6 -6.34 -65.35 -41.15
CA ALA A 6 -5.62 -64.68 -40.07
C ALA A 6 -6.07 -63.21 -39.97
N ARG A 7 -6.70 -62.84 -38.84
CA ARG A 7 -6.99 -61.45 -38.48
C ARG A 7 -5.72 -60.81 -37.93
N ALA A 8 -5.17 -59.82 -38.65
CA ALA A 8 -4.16 -58.92 -38.13
C ALA A 8 -4.84 -57.85 -37.26
N THR A 9 -4.70 -57.94 -35.94
CA THR A 9 -5.05 -56.87 -35.00
C THR A 9 -3.95 -55.81 -35.02
N VAL A 10 -4.23 -54.67 -35.64
CA VAL A 10 -3.39 -53.47 -35.56
C VAL A 10 -3.71 -52.78 -34.24
N GLU A 11 -2.93 -53.09 -33.20
CA GLU A 11 -3.02 -52.43 -31.91
C GLU A 11 -2.25 -51.09 -32.00
N GLY A 12 -2.95 -50.06 -32.45
CA GLY A 12 -2.47 -48.69 -32.53
C GLY A 12 -2.19 -48.13 -31.13
N ARG A 13 -0.94 -48.29 -30.67
CA ARG A 13 -0.46 -47.68 -29.44
C ARG A 13 -0.24 -46.18 -29.68
N ILE A 14 -1.28 -45.38 -29.47
CA ILE A 14 -1.19 -43.91 -29.49
C ILE A 14 -0.15 -43.50 -28.44
N PRO A 15 0.98 -42.86 -28.81
CA PRO A 15 1.87 -42.30 -27.82
C PRO A 15 1.14 -41.14 -27.16
N ARG A 16 0.74 -41.34 -25.90
CA ARG A 16 0.36 -40.24 -25.00
C ARG A 16 1.63 -39.42 -24.75
N THR A 17 1.91 -38.47 -25.65
CA THR A 17 2.73 -37.33 -25.32
C THR A 17 1.98 -36.54 -24.26
N VAL A 18 2.25 -36.89 -23.00
CA VAL A 18 1.92 -36.05 -21.85
C VAL A 18 2.67 -34.75 -22.07
N PHE A 19 1.97 -33.74 -22.60
CA PHE A 19 2.46 -32.37 -22.62
C PHE A 19 2.59 -31.92 -21.16
N ARG A 20 3.77 -32.16 -20.61
CA ARG A 20 4.20 -31.64 -19.32
C ARG A 20 4.43 -30.14 -19.45
N VAL A 21 3.35 -29.36 -19.47
CA VAL A 21 3.39 -27.90 -19.29
C VAL A 21 3.53 -27.63 -17.80
N GLU A 22 4.59 -28.12 -17.18
CA GLU A 22 4.78 -28.08 -15.73
C GLU A 22 5.95 -27.15 -15.42
N GLY A 23 5.67 -26.01 -14.76
CA GLY A 23 6.68 -25.28 -13.99
C GLY A 23 6.84 -23.79 -14.24
N LYS A 24 6.79 -23.29 -15.49
CA LYS A 24 7.12 -21.87 -15.77
C LYS A 24 5.94 -20.88 -15.67
N GLY A 25 4.72 -21.33 -15.96
CA GLY A 25 3.55 -20.42 -15.98
C GLY A 25 3.06 -19.99 -14.59
N ARG A 26 3.17 -20.88 -13.59
CA ARG A 26 2.78 -20.60 -12.20
C ARG A 26 3.60 -19.49 -11.53
N PRO A 27 4.95 -19.52 -11.55
CA PRO A 27 5.75 -18.44 -10.94
C PRO A 27 5.56 -17.10 -11.64
N LEU A 28 5.34 -17.08 -12.96
CA LEU A 28 5.03 -15.85 -13.68
C LEU A 28 3.65 -15.28 -13.29
N LEU A 29 2.62 -16.14 -13.20
CA LEU A 29 1.29 -15.72 -12.78
C LEU A 29 1.31 -15.17 -11.34
N LEU A 30 2.01 -15.86 -10.42
CA LEU A 30 2.16 -15.40 -9.04
C LEU A 30 2.85 -14.02 -8.99
N ALA A 31 3.96 -13.84 -9.72
CA ALA A 31 4.66 -12.56 -9.78
C ALA A 31 3.78 -11.41 -10.34
N ILE A 32 2.96 -11.70 -11.38
CA ILE A 32 2.01 -10.72 -11.93
C ILE A 32 0.93 -10.37 -10.91
N THR A 33 0.39 -11.36 -10.19
CA THR A 33 -0.63 -11.11 -9.15
C THR A 33 -0.08 -10.36 -7.95
N GLU A 34 1.16 -10.63 -7.55
CA GLU A 34 1.85 -9.91 -6.48
C GLU A 34 2.12 -8.45 -6.86
N GLY A 35 2.65 -8.20 -8.07
CA GLY A 35 2.83 -6.84 -8.60
C GLY A 35 1.52 -6.05 -8.68
N SER A 36 0.45 -6.71 -9.12
CA SER A 36 -0.90 -6.11 -9.17
C SER A 36 -1.42 -5.75 -7.77
N ARG A 37 -1.30 -6.65 -6.78
CA ARG A 37 -1.71 -6.39 -5.39
C ARG A 37 -0.90 -5.26 -4.76
N PHE A 38 0.41 -5.24 -4.97
CA PHE A 38 1.28 -4.19 -4.47
C PHE A 38 0.93 -2.82 -5.06
N GLY A 39 0.71 -2.75 -6.38
CA GLY A 39 0.25 -1.52 -7.05
C GLY A 39 -1.11 -1.02 -6.52
N ILE A 40 -2.08 -1.92 -6.32
CA ILE A 40 -3.39 -1.57 -5.75
C ILE A 40 -3.22 -1.04 -4.33
N ALA A 41 -2.45 -1.70 -3.48
CA ALA A 41 -2.23 -1.27 -2.11
C ALA A 41 -1.51 0.09 -2.04
N TRP A 42 -0.55 0.33 -2.94
CA TRP A 42 0.14 1.61 -3.07
C TRP A 42 -0.83 2.74 -3.39
N VAL A 43 -1.65 2.57 -4.43
CA VAL A 43 -2.65 3.58 -4.84
C VAL A 43 -3.69 3.79 -3.75
N ALA A 44 -4.16 2.71 -3.11
CA ALA A 44 -5.11 2.79 -2.02
C ALA A 44 -4.57 3.63 -0.85
N LEU A 45 -3.30 3.45 -0.47
CA LEU A 45 -2.67 4.27 0.56
C LEU A 45 -2.48 5.73 0.11
N CYS A 46 -2.12 5.98 -1.15
CA CYS A 46 -2.04 7.35 -1.67
C CYS A 46 -3.38 8.08 -1.60
N VAL A 47 -4.47 7.41 -1.98
CA VAL A 47 -5.83 7.96 -1.91
C VAL A 47 -6.26 8.16 -0.45
N ALA A 48 -6.00 7.19 0.42
CA ALA A 48 -6.30 7.31 1.84
C ALA A 48 -5.52 8.47 2.49
N PHE A 49 -4.26 8.66 2.10
CA PHE A 49 -3.46 9.80 2.55
C PHE A 49 -4.04 11.14 2.07
N ALA A 50 -4.47 11.24 0.81
CA ALA A 50 -5.14 12.44 0.32
C ALA A 50 -6.45 12.75 1.06
N ILE A 51 -7.27 11.74 1.33
CA ILE A 51 -8.49 11.87 2.14
C ILE A 51 -8.14 12.33 3.55
N HIS A 52 -7.09 11.77 4.14
CA HIS A 52 -6.66 12.12 5.49
C HIS A 52 -6.18 13.58 5.60
N VAL A 53 -5.38 14.04 4.63
CA VAL A 53 -4.95 15.44 4.56
C VAL A 53 -6.16 16.38 4.40
N ALA A 54 -7.16 15.99 3.61
CA ALA A 54 -8.39 16.76 3.46
C ALA A 54 -9.17 16.84 4.78
N ASP A 55 -9.31 15.72 5.50
CA ASP A 55 -9.94 15.66 6.82
C ASP A 55 -9.20 16.57 7.83
N GLU A 56 -7.88 16.45 7.93
CA GLU A 56 -7.04 17.32 8.78
C GLU A 56 -7.20 18.81 8.43
N ALA A 57 -7.28 19.15 7.15
CA ALA A 57 -7.48 20.53 6.71
C ALA A 57 -8.87 21.06 7.08
N LEU A 58 -9.91 20.22 6.93
CA LEU A 58 -11.29 20.57 7.26
C LEU A 58 -11.56 20.62 8.76
N THR A 59 -10.75 19.93 9.56
CA THR A 59 -10.86 19.85 11.02
C THR A 59 -9.82 20.68 11.76
N ASP A 60 -9.11 21.57 11.05
CA ASP A 60 -8.17 22.56 11.60
C ASP A 60 -6.98 21.94 12.38
N PHE A 61 -6.34 20.93 11.78
CA PHE A 61 -5.19 20.22 12.37
C PHE A 61 -4.09 21.15 12.91
N LEU A 62 -3.77 22.23 12.19
CA LEU A 62 -2.67 23.12 12.56
C LEU A 62 -2.93 23.91 13.86
N SER A 63 -4.18 24.11 14.27
CA SER A 63 -4.47 24.74 15.56
C SER A 63 -4.19 23.82 16.74
N VAL A 64 -4.10 22.50 16.52
CA VAL A 64 -3.66 21.52 17.53
C VAL A 64 -2.17 21.23 17.40
N TYR A 65 -1.69 21.00 16.19
CA TYR A 65 -0.29 20.63 15.93
C TYR A 65 0.70 21.72 16.34
N ASN A 66 0.52 22.95 15.87
CA ASN A 66 1.52 24.00 16.07
C ASN A 66 1.71 24.38 17.55
N PRO A 67 0.65 24.55 18.38
CA PRO A 67 0.83 24.74 19.82
C PRO A 67 1.50 23.55 20.50
N THR A 68 1.15 22.32 20.11
CA THR A 68 1.75 21.10 20.67
C THR A 68 3.24 21.03 20.39
N VAL A 69 3.66 21.30 19.13
CA VAL A 69 5.08 21.39 18.75
C VAL A 69 5.82 22.43 19.58
N ARG A 70 5.26 23.62 19.77
CA ARG A 70 5.88 24.67 20.60
C ARG A 70 6.02 24.23 22.05
N ALA A 71 5.00 23.58 22.61
CA ALA A 71 5.03 23.07 23.99
C ALA A 71 6.09 21.98 24.17
N ILE A 72 6.23 21.07 23.20
CA ILE A 72 7.28 20.04 23.21
C ILE A 72 8.67 20.70 23.13
N ARG A 73 8.88 21.62 22.18
CA ARG A 73 10.17 22.32 22.01
C ARG A 73 10.56 23.16 23.22
N ALA A 74 9.60 23.71 23.96
CA ALA A 74 9.87 24.42 25.21
C ALA A 74 10.50 23.50 26.28
N ARG A 75 10.22 22.18 26.23
CA ARG A 75 10.80 21.17 27.13
C ARG A 75 12.03 20.49 26.53
N PHE A 76 12.06 20.33 25.20
CA PHE A 76 13.09 19.61 24.45
C PHE A 76 13.56 20.45 23.25
N PRO A 77 14.40 21.47 23.47
CA PRO A 77 14.72 22.47 22.44
C PRO A 77 15.53 21.92 21.26
N LEU A 78 16.21 20.78 21.44
CA LEU A 78 17.01 20.13 20.40
C LEU A 78 16.16 19.32 19.41
N LEU A 79 14.87 19.08 19.68
CA LEU A 79 14.00 18.36 18.75
C LEU A 79 13.64 19.26 17.56
N PRO A 80 14.00 18.90 16.32
CA PRO A 80 13.71 19.69 15.13
C PRO A 80 12.25 19.49 14.69
N LEU A 81 11.30 19.96 15.50
CA LEU A 81 9.88 19.92 15.17
C LEU A 81 9.46 21.25 14.53
N PRO A 82 9.14 21.27 13.22
CA PRO A 82 8.72 22.48 12.54
C PRO A 82 7.30 22.90 12.93
N THR A 83 7.04 24.20 12.88
CA THR A 83 5.68 24.73 12.80
C THR A 83 5.39 25.16 11.37
N PHE A 84 4.13 25.09 10.95
CA PHE A 84 3.76 25.40 9.58
C PHE A 84 2.67 26.47 9.51
N THR A 85 2.68 27.23 8.41
CA THR A 85 1.48 27.94 7.97
C THR A 85 0.63 27.01 7.11
N PHE A 86 -0.68 27.23 7.09
CA PHE A 86 -1.63 26.39 6.33
C PHE A 86 -1.21 26.21 4.87
N ARG A 87 -0.80 27.30 4.20
CA ARG A 87 -0.37 27.26 2.79
C ARG A 87 0.82 26.33 2.55
N TRP A 88 1.84 26.41 3.38
CA TRP A 88 3.05 25.58 3.20
C TRP A 88 2.82 24.12 3.60
N TRP A 89 2.06 23.89 4.67
CA TRP A 89 1.66 22.55 5.09
C TRP A 89 0.82 21.86 4.01
N LEU A 90 -0.27 22.48 3.57
CA LEU A 90 -1.17 21.89 2.58
C LEU A 90 -0.49 21.75 1.21
N GLY A 91 0.22 22.79 0.76
CA GLY A 91 0.95 22.75 -0.51
C GLY A 91 2.04 21.68 -0.53
N GLY A 92 2.77 21.51 0.57
CA GLY A 92 3.78 20.47 0.72
C GLY A 92 3.18 19.06 0.68
N LEU A 93 2.05 18.84 1.37
CA LEU A 93 1.36 17.55 1.37
C LEU A 93 0.75 17.22 0.01
N ILE A 94 0.15 18.19 -0.70
CA ILE A 94 -0.33 18.00 -2.07
C ILE A 94 0.83 17.60 -2.98
N ALA A 95 1.98 18.28 -2.89
CA ALA A 95 3.16 17.94 -3.68
C ALA A 95 3.67 16.52 -3.36
N ALA A 96 3.72 16.15 -2.07
CA ALA A 96 4.11 14.81 -1.65
C ALA A 96 3.16 13.73 -2.20
N ILE A 97 1.85 13.95 -2.11
CA ILE A 97 0.83 13.03 -2.66
C ILE A 97 1.00 12.90 -4.17
N ALA A 98 1.21 14.00 -4.90
CA ALA A 98 1.43 13.97 -6.34
C ALA A 98 2.68 13.17 -6.72
N ILE A 99 3.78 13.35 -5.98
CA ILE A 99 5.01 12.57 -6.17
C ILE A 99 4.74 11.09 -5.91
N LEU A 100 4.10 10.73 -4.80
CA LEU A 100 3.78 9.33 -4.47
C LEU A 100 2.86 8.69 -5.52
N LEU A 101 1.85 9.41 -6.00
CA LEU A 101 0.99 8.96 -7.08
C LEU A 101 1.75 8.76 -8.39
N SER A 102 2.74 9.61 -8.70
CA SER A 102 3.59 9.45 -9.90
C SER A 102 4.43 8.16 -9.87
N LEU A 103 4.67 7.58 -8.69
CA LEU A 103 5.36 6.30 -8.52
C LEU A 103 4.46 5.08 -8.71
N SER A 104 3.14 5.26 -8.86
CA SER A 104 2.18 4.15 -9.01
C SER A 104 2.51 3.19 -10.17
N PRO A 105 2.99 3.63 -11.35
CA PRO A 105 3.39 2.71 -12.41
C PRO A 105 4.57 1.80 -12.00
N ALA A 106 5.51 2.30 -11.20
CA ALA A 106 6.62 1.50 -10.68
C ALA A 106 6.13 0.50 -9.61
N ALA A 107 5.19 0.91 -8.76
CA ALA A 107 4.53 0.00 -7.81
C ALA A 107 3.77 -1.13 -8.54
N GLY A 108 2.98 -0.80 -9.56
CA GLY A 108 2.22 -1.78 -10.36
C GLY A 108 3.10 -2.76 -11.14
N ARG A 109 4.33 -2.36 -11.51
CA ARG A 109 5.33 -3.27 -12.08
C ARG A 109 6.04 -4.16 -11.06
N GLY A 110 5.85 -3.92 -9.76
CA GLY A 110 6.52 -4.67 -8.70
C GLY A 110 8.04 -4.41 -8.63
N GLU A 111 8.49 -3.21 -9.01
CA GLU A 111 9.91 -2.85 -9.02
C GLU A 111 10.53 -3.00 -7.62
N ARG A 112 11.64 -3.74 -7.50
CA ARG A 112 12.20 -4.10 -6.18
C ARG A 112 12.62 -2.91 -5.33
N TRP A 113 13.05 -1.82 -5.96
CA TRP A 113 13.47 -0.59 -5.26
C TRP A 113 12.28 0.14 -4.59
N MET A 114 11.04 -0.15 -5.01
CA MET A 114 9.84 0.41 -4.38
C MET A 114 9.58 -0.15 -2.98
N ARG A 115 10.09 -1.34 -2.65
CA ARG A 115 9.85 -1.99 -1.35
C ARG A 115 10.30 -1.16 -0.14
N PRO A 116 11.56 -0.67 -0.06
CA PRO A 116 11.97 0.19 1.06
C PRO A 116 11.15 1.49 1.14
N VAL A 117 10.78 2.08 -0.01
CA VAL A 117 9.93 3.27 -0.06
C VAL A 117 8.54 2.97 0.50
N ALA A 118 7.97 1.83 0.12
CA ALA A 118 6.65 1.40 0.57
C ALA A 118 6.62 1.01 2.05
N TYR A 119 7.69 0.40 2.59
CA TYR A 119 7.83 0.21 4.03
C TYR A 119 7.84 1.54 4.77
N ALA A 120 8.67 2.50 4.34
CA ALA A 120 8.73 3.81 4.96
C ALA A 120 7.36 4.51 4.92
N PHE A 121 6.72 4.55 3.75
CA PHE A 121 5.42 5.18 3.57
C PHE A 121 4.33 4.49 4.42
N GLY A 122 4.24 3.16 4.37
CA GLY A 122 3.29 2.38 5.16
C GLY A 122 3.48 2.56 6.66
N ILE A 123 4.70 2.49 7.17
CA ILE A 123 4.99 2.66 8.61
C ILE A 123 4.62 4.07 9.08
N VAL A 124 5.03 5.11 8.34
CA VAL A 124 4.73 6.50 8.72
C VAL A 124 3.22 6.74 8.73
N MET A 125 2.49 6.25 7.73
CA MET A 125 1.03 6.43 7.67
C MET A 125 0.27 5.59 8.70
N ALA A 126 0.74 4.38 9.02
CA ALA A 126 0.18 3.58 10.11
C ALA A 126 0.38 4.27 11.46
N ALA A 127 1.60 4.76 11.73
CA ALA A 127 1.89 5.53 12.93
C ALA A 127 1.02 6.81 13.00
N ASN A 128 0.80 7.46 11.85
CA ASN A 128 -0.08 8.62 11.75
C ASN A 128 -1.52 8.27 12.15
N GLY A 129 -2.15 7.30 11.49
CA GLY A 129 -3.51 6.87 11.83
C GLY A 129 -3.66 6.46 13.30
N VAL A 130 -2.70 5.72 13.86
CA VAL A 130 -2.68 5.35 15.29
C VAL A 130 -2.60 6.59 16.18
N ALA A 131 -1.74 7.56 15.87
CA ALA A 131 -1.57 8.76 16.68
C ALA A 131 -2.88 9.56 16.77
N HIS A 132 -3.61 9.72 15.67
CA HIS A 132 -4.90 10.43 15.66
C HIS A 132 -5.97 9.72 16.48
N LEU A 133 -6.03 8.39 16.40
CA LEU A 133 -6.97 7.58 17.19
C LEU A 133 -6.64 7.63 18.69
N VAL A 134 -5.38 7.37 19.05
CA VAL A 134 -4.92 7.36 20.44
C VAL A 134 -5.05 8.75 21.06
N ALA A 135 -4.64 9.81 20.36
CA ALA A 135 -4.79 11.17 20.83
C ALA A 135 -6.26 11.53 21.06
N SER A 136 -7.17 11.07 20.20
CA SER A 136 -8.61 11.30 20.38
C SER A 136 -9.17 10.61 21.62
N ILE A 137 -8.77 9.36 21.86
CA ILE A 137 -9.16 8.61 23.07
C ILE A 137 -8.60 9.28 24.32
N TYR A 138 -7.31 9.61 24.31
CA TYR A 138 -6.61 10.22 25.44
C TYR A 138 -7.19 11.58 25.81
N GLN A 139 -7.43 12.44 24.81
CA GLN A 139 -8.01 13.77 25.00
C GLN A 139 -9.53 13.75 25.21
N ARG A 140 -10.17 12.57 25.06
CA ARG A 140 -11.62 12.40 25.10
C ARG A 140 -12.37 13.38 24.17
N LYS A 141 -11.76 13.68 23.03
CA LYS A 141 -12.25 14.63 22.02
C LYS A 141 -11.82 14.14 20.64
N ALA A 142 -12.66 14.31 19.62
CA ALA A 142 -12.27 14.10 18.24
C ALA A 142 -11.09 15.00 17.86
N MET A 143 -9.90 14.42 17.67
CA MET A 143 -8.75 15.16 17.14
C MET A 143 -8.93 15.38 15.63
N PRO A 144 -8.38 16.48 15.08
CA PRO A 144 -8.41 16.70 13.64
C PRO A 144 -7.86 15.48 12.88
N GLY A 145 -8.47 15.04 11.79
CA GLY A 145 -8.05 13.84 11.05
C GLY A 145 -8.55 12.50 11.59
N VAL A 146 -9.30 12.46 12.71
CA VAL A 146 -9.76 11.19 13.33
C VAL A 146 -10.76 10.42 12.46
N TYR A 147 -11.56 11.10 11.63
CA TYR A 147 -12.62 10.46 10.86
C TYR A 147 -12.05 9.57 9.73
N SER A 148 -10.94 10.00 9.16
CA SER A 148 -10.18 9.26 8.14
C SER A 148 -9.04 8.41 8.72
N ALA A 149 -8.72 8.55 10.01
CA ALA A 149 -7.65 7.78 10.66
C ALA A 149 -7.80 6.24 10.56
N PRO A 150 -9.00 5.64 10.70
CA PRO A 150 -9.18 4.20 10.46
C PRO A 150 -8.89 3.80 9.01
N LEU A 151 -9.25 4.65 8.04
CA LEU A 151 -9.04 4.39 6.62
C LEU A 151 -7.55 4.40 6.27
N ILE A 152 -6.81 5.43 6.68
CA ILE A 152 -5.37 5.51 6.39
C ILE A 152 -4.59 4.41 7.11
N LEU A 153 -5.00 4.04 8.33
CA LEU A 153 -4.41 2.91 9.05
C LEU A 153 -4.66 1.59 8.33
N ALA A 154 -5.90 1.32 7.91
CA ALA A 154 -6.24 0.10 7.18
C ALA A 154 -5.48 0.00 5.84
N ALA A 155 -5.42 1.10 5.08
CA ALA A 155 -4.68 1.14 3.82
C ALA A 155 -3.16 0.95 4.04
N ALA A 156 -2.61 1.52 5.12
CA ALA A 156 -1.20 1.36 5.45
C ALA A 156 -0.86 -0.07 5.85
N LEU A 157 -1.69 -0.70 6.70
CA LEU A 157 -1.54 -2.10 7.06
C LEU A 157 -1.72 -3.03 5.85
N TYR A 158 -2.64 -2.72 4.94
CA TYR A 158 -2.80 -3.47 3.71
C TYR A 158 -1.54 -3.40 2.84
N LEU A 159 -0.96 -2.21 2.64
CA LEU A 159 0.30 -2.05 1.93
C LEU A 159 1.42 -2.86 2.60
N LEU A 160 1.58 -2.76 3.92
CA LEU A 160 2.62 -3.49 4.66
C LEU A 160 2.45 -5.01 4.59
N ALA A 161 1.21 -5.51 4.48
CA ALA A 161 0.92 -6.93 4.38
C ALA A 161 1.19 -7.53 2.99
N VAL A 162 1.34 -6.70 1.95
CA VAL A 162 1.54 -7.17 0.56
C VAL A 162 2.93 -6.86 -0.01
N ILE A 163 3.80 -6.21 0.75
CA ILE A 163 5.23 -5.99 0.40
C ILE A 163 6.05 -7.23 0.76
#